data_AF-E4XZP8-F1
#
_entry.id   AF-E4XZP8-F1
#
_cell.length_a   1.000
_cell.length_b   1.000
_cell.length_c   1.000
_cell.angle_alpha   90.00
_cell.angle_beta   90.00
_cell.angle_gamma   90.00
#
_symmetry.space_group_name_H-M   'P 1'
#
loop_
_entity.id
_entity.type
_entity.pdbx_description
1 polymer ?
#
loop_
_entity_poly.entity_id
_entity_poly.type
_entity_poly.pdbx_seq_one_letter_code
_entity_poly.pdbx_strand_id
1 'polypeptide(L)'
;MISEFLDFGINSILFQRGIYPENVFMPKKQYGLTVYMSEDEELRKYLDTVLAQARSWIEKGQLVQIVLVVLNSETEETLERWAFDIEKGEKFEEGTSGKKVELDHKTMQKGVKEVVKQIVSTSTVMFQIKAAFWVTGNFKT
;
A
#
# COMPACT_ATOMS: atom_id res chain seq x y z
N MET A 1 -11.37 2.73 2.07
CA MET A 1 -10.53 3.92 1.83
C MET A 1 -9.06 3.61 2.12
N ILE A 2 -8.62 3.50 3.38
CA ILE A 2 -7.20 3.17 3.68
C ILE A 2 -6.75 1.82 3.08
N SER A 3 -7.61 0.81 3.08
CA SER A 3 -7.25 -0.50 2.53
C SER A 3 -7.05 -0.52 1.02
N GLU A 4 -7.78 0.32 0.29
CA GLU A 4 -7.64 0.47 -1.15
C GLU A 4 -6.35 1.22 -1.48
N PHE A 5 -6.00 2.23 -0.66
CA PHE A 5 -4.70 2.89 -0.73
C PHE A 5 -3.54 1.93 -0.54
N LEU A 6 -3.61 1.08 0.49
CA LEU A 6 -2.58 0.08 0.78
C LEU A 6 -2.46 -0.94 -0.37
N ASP A 7 -3.59 -1.38 -0.92
CA ASP A 7 -3.61 -2.28 -2.08
C ASP A 7 -2.88 -1.66 -3.29
N PHE A 8 -3.22 -0.43 -3.66
CA PHE A 8 -2.54 0.28 -4.74
C PHE A 8 -1.06 0.54 -4.45
N GLY A 9 -0.73 0.96 -3.23
CA GLY A 9 0.65 1.25 -2.82
C GLY A 9 1.54 0.01 -2.89
N ILE A 10 1.07 -1.11 -2.35
CA ILE A 10 1.80 -2.38 -2.36
C ILE A 10 1.97 -2.88 -3.80
N ASN A 11 0.90 -2.93 -4.60
CA ASN A 11 1.00 -3.35 -6.00
C ASN A 11 1.96 -2.45 -6.80
N SER A 12 1.95 -1.14 -6.56
CA SER A 12 2.87 -0.20 -7.22
C SER A 12 4.33 -0.49 -6.86
N ILE A 13 4.63 -0.78 -5.59
CA ILE A 13 5.99 -1.15 -5.15
C ILE A 13 6.41 -2.48 -5.78
N LEU A 14 5.54 -3.50 -5.76
CA LEU A 14 5.83 -4.81 -6.34
C LEU A 14 6.15 -4.71 -7.84
N PHE A 15 5.37 -3.91 -8.58
CA PHE A 15 5.57 -3.68 -10.00
C PHE A 15 6.86 -2.88 -10.28
N GLN A 16 7.03 -1.72 -9.64
CA GLN A 16 8.13 -0.79 -9.94
C GLN A 16 9.50 -1.29 -9.48
N ARG A 17 9.54 -2.20 -8.49
CA ARG A 17 10.78 -2.88 -8.06
C ARG A 17 11.03 -4.19 -8.80
N GLY A 18 10.14 -4.60 -9.71
CA GLY A 18 10.29 -5.85 -10.46
C GLY A 18 10.33 -7.09 -9.58
N ILE A 19 9.66 -7.05 -8.42
CA ILE A 19 9.60 -8.18 -7.48
C ILE A 19 8.79 -9.32 -8.08
N TYR A 20 7.73 -8.97 -8.78
CA TYR A 20 6.94 -9.88 -9.61
C TYR A 20 7.13 -9.52 -11.08
N PRO A 21 7.04 -10.51 -11.98
CA PRO A 21 7.13 -10.28 -13.42
C PRO A 21 6.10 -9.26 -13.91
N GLU A 22 6.48 -8.35 -14.82
CA GLU A 22 5.57 -7.32 -15.34
C GLU A 22 4.32 -7.89 -16.02
N ASN A 23 4.42 -9.08 -16.63
CA ASN A 23 3.33 -9.74 -17.34
C ASN A 23 2.19 -10.21 -16.43
N VAL A 24 2.38 -10.25 -15.11
CA VAL A 24 1.31 -10.55 -14.16
C VAL A 24 0.55 -9.30 -13.70
N PHE A 25 0.93 -8.12 -14.18
CA PHE A 25 0.26 -6.87 -13.83
C PHE A 25 -0.54 -6.31 -15.01
N MET A 26 -1.73 -5.81 -14.70
CA MET A 26 -2.61 -5.13 -15.65
C MET A 26 -2.76 -3.64 -15.30
N PRO A 27 -2.73 -2.75 -16.32
CA PRO A 27 -2.95 -1.33 -16.09
C PRO A 27 -4.41 -1.07 -15.71
N LYS A 28 -4.61 -0.46 -14.55
CA LYS A 28 -5.90 -0.01 -14.03
C LYS A 28 -5.90 1.51 -13.93
N LYS A 29 -6.88 2.17 -14.53
CA LYS A 29 -7.08 3.61 -14.38
C LYS A 29 -7.80 3.87 -13.06
N GLN A 30 -7.09 4.42 -12.09
CA GLN A 30 -7.67 4.83 -10.82
C GLN A 30 -7.20 6.26 -10.50
N TYR A 31 -8.11 7.10 -10.01
CA TYR A 31 -7.75 8.44 -9.50
C TYR A 31 -7.06 9.35 -10.53
N GLY A 32 -7.35 9.18 -11.82
CA GLY A 32 -6.71 9.92 -12.90
C GLY A 32 -5.26 9.49 -13.18
N LEU A 33 -4.81 8.37 -12.61
CA LEU A 33 -3.50 7.76 -12.83
C LEU A 33 -3.67 6.34 -13.39
N THR A 34 -2.69 5.89 -14.15
CA THR A 34 -2.56 4.48 -14.50
C THR A 34 -1.71 3.82 -13.42
N VAL A 35 -2.30 2.93 -12.65
CA VAL A 35 -1.62 2.07 -11.67
C VAL A 35 -1.62 0.65 -12.18
N TYR A 36 -0.60 -0.13 -11.84
CA TYR A 36 -0.49 -1.52 -12.26
C TYR A 36 -0.91 -2.43 -11.11
N MET A 37 -1.87 -3.32 -11.36
CA MET A 37 -2.44 -4.23 -10.36
C MET A 37 -2.15 -5.67 -10.77
N SER A 38 -1.79 -6.52 -9.82
CA SER A 38 -1.55 -7.93 -10.12
C SER A 38 -2.85 -8.68 -10.42
N GLU A 39 -2.84 -9.50 -11.47
CA GLU A 39 -3.88 -10.48 -11.80
C GLU A 39 -3.49 -11.91 -11.37
N ASP A 40 -2.32 -12.09 -10.75
CA ASP A 40 -1.90 -13.38 -10.22
C ASP A 40 -2.80 -13.78 -9.03
N GLU A 41 -3.43 -14.94 -9.13
CA GLU A 41 -4.42 -15.38 -8.15
C GLU A 41 -3.81 -15.61 -6.77
N GLU A 42 -2.58 -16.12 -6.71
CA GLU A 42 -1.89 -16.42 -5.45
C GLU A 42 -1.51 -15.13 -4.72
N LEU A 43 -0.88 -14.19 -5.43
CA LEU A 43 -0.53 -12.88 -4.90
C LEU A 43 -1.78 -12.10 -4.48
N ARG A 44 -2.83 -12.09 -5.30
CA ARG A 44 -4.07 -11.37 -4.97
C ARG A 44 -4.72 -11.95 -3.73
N LYS A 45 -4.82 -13.28 -3.62
CA LYS A 45 -5.38 -13.96 -2.45
C LYS A 45 -4.58 -13.67 -1.18
N TYR A 46 -3.25 -13.63 -1.31
CA TYR A 46 -2.36 -13.26 -0.21
C TYR A 46 -2.62 -11.82 0.26
N LEU A 47 -2.59 -10.86 -0.67
CA LEU A 47 -2.85 -9.46 -0.38
C LEU A 47 -4.25 -9.25 0.21
N ASP A 48 -5.28 -9.88 -0.35
CA ASP A 48 -6.65 -9.80 0.16
C ASP A 48 -6.75 -10.27 1.62
N THR A 49 -6.05 -11.36 1.96
CA THR A 49 -6.05 -11.90 3.33
C THR A 49 -5.39 -10.91 4.30
N VAL A 50 -4.21 -10.40 3.94
CA VAL A 50 -3.45 -9.45 4.77
C VAL A 50 -4.19 -8.12 4.91
N LEU A 51 -4.74 -7.60 3.81
CA LEU A 51 -5.49 -6.36 3.78
C LEU A 51 -6.84 -6.49 4.52
N ALA A 52 -7.50 -7.64 4.47
CA ALA A 52 -8.70 -7.89 5.26
C ALA A 52 -8.42 -7.84 6.77
N GLN A 53 -7.30 -8.44 7.20
CA GLN A 53 -6.87 -8.37 8.59
C GLN A 53 -6.49 -6.93 9.00
N ALA A 54 -5.73 -6.23 8.15
CA ALA A 54 -5.38 -4.83 8.36
C ALA A 54 -6.62 -3.94 8.48
N ARG A 55 -7.64 -4.14 7.63
CA ARG A 55 -8.94 -3.44 7.72
C ARG A 55 -9.56 -3.59 9.10
N SER A 56 -9.64 -4.82 9.62
CA SER A 56 -10.20 -5.09 10.96
C SER A 56 -9.46 -4.31 12.06
N TRP A 57 -8.13 -4.24 11.98
CA TRP A 57 -7.33 -3.50 12.96
C TRP A 57 -7.45 -1.98 12.81
N ILE A 58 -7.56 -1.47 11.59
CA ILE A 58 -7.78 -0.04 11.32
C ILE A 58 -9.13 0.41 11.91
N GLU A 59 -10.19 -0.35 11.65
CA GLU A 59 -11.53 -0.09 12.18
C GLU A 59 -11.52 -0.05 13.71
N LYS A 60 -10.87 -1.04 14.34
CA LYS A 60 -10.65 -1.10 15.79
C LYS A 60 -9.70 -0.02 16.31
N GLY A 61 -8.93 0.65 15.44
CA GLY A 61 -7.91 1.63 15.83
C GLY A 61 -6.68 1.06 16.49
N GLN A 62 -6.40 -0.21 16.23
CA GLN A 62 -5.28 -0.93 16.79
C GLN A 62 -4.07 -0.92 15.85
N LEU A 63 -4.24 -0.49 14.60
CA LEU A 63 -3.16 -0.41 13.62
C LEU A 63 -2.57 1.00 13.57
N VAL A 64 -1.28 1.10 13.91
CA VAL A 64 -0.52 2.36 13.92
C VAL A 64 0.35 2.48 12.68
N GLN A 65 0.97 1.39 12.25
CA GLN A 65 1.92 1.37 11.15
C GLN A 65 1.87 0.01 10.43
N ILE A 66 2.01 0.02 9.11
CA ILE A 66 2.25 -1.18 8.30
C ILE A 66 3.63 -1.04 7.66
N VAL A 67 4.42 -2.10 7.67
CA VAL A 67 5.78 -2.07 7.11
C VAL A 67 5.90 -3.16 6.05
N LEU A 68 6.21 -2.75 4.82
CA LEU A 68 6.60 -3.66 3.74
C LEU A 68 8.12 -3.72 3.69
N VAL A 69 8.68 -4.92 3.84
CA VAL A 69 10.11 -5.16 3.78
C VAL A 69 10.44 -5.90 2.49
N VAL A 70 11.49 -5.46 1.81
CA VAL A 70 12.01 -6.11 0.63
C VAL A 70 13.36 -6.71 0.98
N LEU A 71 13.52 -8.01 0.78
CA LEU A 71 14.72 -8.76 1.17
C LEU A 71 15.47 -9.27 -0.05
N ASN A 72 16.77 -9.43 0.06
CA ASN A 72 17.49 -10.20 -0.94
C ASN A 72 17.12 -11.68 -0.83
N SER A 73 16.78 -12.32 -1.94
CA SER A 73 16.37 -13.73 -1.94
C SER A 73 17.46 -14.72 -1.58
N GLU A 74 18.73 -14.33 -1.75
CA GLU A 74 19.90 -15.18 -1.51
C GLU A 74 20.53 -14.91 -0.16
N THR A 75 20.65 -13.63 0.24
CA THR A 75 21.34 -13.23 1.46
C THR A 75 20.42 -12.97 2.65
N GLU A 76 19.10 -12.94 2.43
CA GLU A 76 18.08 -12.52 3.41
C GLU A 76 18.28 -11.12 3.98
N GLU A 77 19.18 -10.33 3.37
CA GLU A 77 19.47 -8.96 3.78
C GLU A 77 18.31 -8.03 3.44
N THR A 78 18.02 -7.09 4.33
CA THR A 78 16.99 -6.08 4.07
C THR A 78 17.48 -5.04 3.08
N LEU A 79 16.87 -5.05 1.88
CA LEU A 79 17.18 -4.10 0.81
C LEU A 79 16.37 -2.82 0.94
N GLU A 80 15.07 -2.94 1.23
CA GLU A 80 14.19 -1.78 1.38
C GLU A 80 13.17 -1.99 2.50
N ARG A 81 12.78 -0.89 3.16
CA ARG A 81 11.73 -0.87 4.20
C ARG A 81 10.78 0.29 3.94
N TRP A 82 9.56 -0.02 3.57
CA TRP A 82 8.48 0.92 3.30
C TRP A 82 7.52 0.96 4.49
N ALA A 83 7.50 2.06 5.23
CA ALA A 83 6.59 2.24 6.36
C ALA A 83 5.39 3.10 5.95
N PHE A 84 4.19 2.60 6.24
CA PHE A 84 2.92 3.26 6.07
C PHE A 84 2.36 3.59 7.45
N ASP A 85 2.48 4.85 7.86
CA ASP A 85 1.89 5.33 9.11
C ASP A 85 0.39 5.59 8.91
N ILE A 86 -0.41 5.09 9.84
CA ILE A 86 -1.86 5.20 9.82
C ILE A 86 -2.28 6.16 10.92
N GLU A 87 -2.56 7.39 10.52
CA GLU A 87 -3.12 8.40 11.40
C GLU A 87 -4.65 8.33 11.36
N LYS A 88 -5.28 8.11 12.52
CA LYS A 88 -6.71 8.35 12.66
C LYS A 88 -6.92 9.86 12.66
N GLY A 89 -7.53 10.38 11.60
CA GLY A 89 -8.05 11.74 11.62
C GLY A 89 -8.93 11.91 12.85
N GLU A 90 -8.69 12.98 13.61
CA GLU A 90 -9.48 13.30 14.80
C GLU A 90 -10.97 13.24 14.44
N LYS A 91 -11.76 12.57 15.28
CA LYS A 91 -13.21 12.59 15.15
C LYS A 91 -13.69 14.03 15.36
N PHE A 92 -13.69 14.84 14.31
CA PHE A 92 -14.47 16.06 14.28
C PHE A 92 -15.93 15.68 14.34
N GLU A 93 -16.57 16.19 15.39
CA GLU A 93 -17.94 15.96 15.84
C GLU A 93 -18.95 15.93 14.69
N GLU A 94 -20.00 15.13 14.90
CA GLU A 94 -21.11 14.89 13.97
C GLU A 94 -21.75 16.21 13.53
N GLY A 95 -21.71 16.51 12.23
CA GLY A 95 -22.42 17.69 11.74
C GLY A 95 -22.18 18.18 10.32
N THR A 96 -21.86 17.34 9.32
CA THR A 96 -22.14 17.69 7.89
C THR A 96 -21.87 16.50 6.95
N SER A 97 -22.91 15.72 6.64
CA SER A 97 -22.80 14.43 5.95
C SER A 97 -22.51 14.49 4.44
N GLY A 98 -22.32 15.66 3.83
CA GLY A 98 -22.11 15.79 2.38
C GLY A 98 -20.68 16.14 1.93
N LYS A 99 -19.89 16.82 2.78
CA LYS A 99 -18.60 17.43 2.36
C LYS A 99 -17.37 16.57 2.69
N LYS A 100 -17.49 15.65 3.66
CA LYS A 100 -16.38 14.82 4.20
C LYS A 100 -15.91 13.76 3.20
N VAL A 101 -16.83 13.10 2.49
CA VAL A 101 -16.51 11.99 1.56
C VAL A 101 -15.74 12.47 0.34
N GLU A 102 -16.05 13.66 -0.19
CA GLU A 102 -15.36 14.23 -1.35
C GLU A 102 -13.92 14.69 -1.03
N LEU A 103 -13.72 15.27 0.16
CA LEU A 103 -12.41 15.68 0.66
C LEU A 103 -11.50 14.48 0.93
N ASP A 104 -12.05 13.41 1.50
CA ASP A 104 -11.33 12.17 1.79
C ASP A 104 -10.88 11.48 0.49
N HIS A 105 -11.75 11.45 -0.54
CA HIS A 105 -11.41 10.90 -1.84
C HIS A 105 -10.29 11.70 -2.53
N LYS A 106 -10.38 13.04 -2.59
CA LYS A 106 -9.32 13.90 -3.17
C LYS A 106 -7.99 13.81 -2.42
N THR A 107 -8.03 13.67 -1.10
CA THR A 107 -6.82 13.50 -0.26
C THR A 107 -6.17 12.16 -0.53
N MET A 108 -6.95 11.09 -0.66
CA MET A 108 -6.47 9.77 -1.09
C MET A 108 -5.87 9.80 -2.50
N GLN A 109 -6.53 10.45 -3.47
CA GLN A 109 -6.00 10.59 -4.83
C GLN A 109 -4.62 11.26 -4.83
N LYS A 110 -4.48 12.33 -4.02
CA LYS A 110 -3.21 13.02 -3.83
C LYS A 110 -2.17 12.10 -3.17
N GLY A 111 -2.54 11.35 -2.14
CA GLY A 111 -1.65 10.39 -1.49
C GLY A 111 -1.12 9.32 -2.45
N VAL A 112 -2.01 8.66 -3.20
CA VAL A 112 -1.60 7.61 -4.16
C VAL A 112 -0.65 8.21 -5.21
N LYS A 113 -0.98 9.42 -5.70
CA LYS A 113 -0.15 10.14 -6.66
C LYS A 113 1.24 10.44 -6.13
N GLU A 114 1.35 10.94 -4.90
CA GLU A 114 2.64 11.26 -4.29
C GLU A 114 3.46 9.98 -4.05
N VAL A 115 2.86 8.89 -3.58
CA VAL A 115 3.55 7.61 -3.40
C VAL A 115 4.06 7.07 -4.74
N VAL A 116 3.20 6.99 -5.75
CA VAL A 116 3.60 6.52 -7.09
C VAL A 116 4.71 7.40 -7.66
N LYS A 117 4.61 8.73 -7.51
CA LYS A 117 5.64 9.68 -7.96
C LYS A 117 6.95 9.48 -7.20
N GLN A 118 6.90 9.27 -5.89
CA GLN A 118 8.06 9.03 -5.05
C GLN A 118 8.77 7.73 -5.46
N ILE A 119 8.03 6.64 -5.68
CA ILE A 119 8.62 5.37 -6.10
C ILE A 119 9.26 5.54 -7.49
N VAL A 120 8.54 6.06 -8.49
CA VAL A 120 9.08 6.30 -9.84
C VAL A 120 10.32 7.20 -9.82
N SER A 121 10.34 8.23 -8.97
CA SER A 121 11.50 9.12 -8.84
C SER A 121 12.74 8.44 -8.26
N THR A 122 12.55 7.31 -7.56
CA THR A 122 13.61 6.52 -6.92
C THR A 122 14.00 5.29 -7.77
N SER A 123 13.20 4.91 -8.78
CA SER A 123 13.39 3.72 -9.64
C SER A 123 14.49 3.83 -10.70
N THR A 124 15.28 4.92 -10.78
CA THR A 124 16.27 5.10 -11.85
C THR A 124 17.45 4.14 -11.78
N VAL A 125 17.54 3.30 -10.75
CA VAL A 125 18.53 2.22 -10.66
C VAL A 125 17.81 1.01 -10.07
N MET A 126 17.92 -0.17 -10.69
CA MET A 126 18.32 -1.43 -10.01
C MET A 126 17.68 -2.74 -10.53
N PHE A 127 18.46 -3.80 -10.29
CA PHE A 127 18.39 -5.25 -10.55
C PHE A 127 17.30 -6.01 -9.75
N GLN A 128 17.14 -7.31 -10.05
CA GLN A 128 16.08 -8.25 -9.60
C GLN A 128 16.05 -8.53 -8.07
N ILE A 129 14.86 -8.58 -7.45
CA ILE A 129 14.64 -8.71 -6.00
C ILE A 129 13.40 -9.59 -5.68
N LYS A 130 13.33 -10.28 -4.52
CA LYS A 130 12.09 -10.91 -3.97
C LYS A 130 11.58 -10.12 -2.75
N ALA A 131 10.27 -10.06 -2.49
CA ALA A 131 9.72 -9.39 -1.30
C ALA A 131 9.23 -10.37 -0.23
N ALA A 132 9.34 -9.97 1.03
CA ALA A 132 8.80 -10.70 2.18
C ALA A 132 7.98 -9.74 3.05
N PHE A 133 6.68 -10.02 3.21
CA PHE A 133 5.77 -9.16 3.97
C PHE A 133 5.76 -9.56 5.45
N TRP A 134 6.03 -8.63 6.37
CA TRP A 134 5.88 -8.82 7.82
C TRP A 134 5.04 -7.69 8.41
N VAL A 135 3.85 -8.02 8.94
CA VAL A 135 3.02 -7.04 9.66
C VAL A 135 3.43 -7.03 11.13
N THR A 136 4.26 -6.07 11.54
CA THR A 136 4.53 -5.81 12.95
C THR A 136 3.40 -4.96 13.53
N GLY A 137 2.39 -5.60 14.12
CA GLY A 137 1.36 -4.91 14.89
C GLY A 137 1.92 -4.42 16.22
N ASN A 138 2.38 -3.16 16.29
CA ASN A 138 2.58 -2.50 17.58
C ASN A 138 1.20 -2.10 18.10
N PHE A 139 0.61 -2.98 18.91
CA PHE A 139 -0.64 -2.72 19.62
C PHE A 139 -0.36 -1.73 20.76
N LYS A 140 -1.04 -0.58 20.78
CA LYS A 140 -1.15 0.23 21.99
C LYS A 140 -2.07 -0.52 22.96
N THR A 141 -1.50 -0.97 24.09
CA THR A 141 -2.25 -1.38 25.29
C THR A 141 -3.05 -0.23 25.85
#